data_AF-K2DNI6-F1
#
_entry.id   AF-K2DNI6-F1
#
_cell.length_a   1.000
_cell.length_b   1.000
_cell.length_c   1.000
_cell.angle_alpha   90.00
_cell.angle_beta   90.00
_cell.angle_gamma   90.00
#
_symmetry.space_group_name_H-M   'P 1'
#
loop_
_entity.id
_entity.type
_entity.pdbx_description
1 polymer ?
#
loop_
_entity_poly.entity_id
_entity_poly.type
_entity_poly.pdbx_seq_one_letter_code
_entity_poly.pdbx_strand_id
1 'polypeptide(L)' 'AAASLTVMVEKINQIAGVIQTSLLGDLVHVIIDPKAISHDQLQVKLSQLGLGEFSLSAGEITLEDVFMSLTR' A
#
# COMPACT_ATOMS: atom_id res chain seq x y z
N ALA A 1 -5.43 19.80 6.95
CA ALA A 1 -4.05 19.46 7.33
C ALA A 1 -3.64 18.27 6.48
N ALA A 2 -2.61 18.38 5.64
CA ALA A 2 -2.11 17.24 4.88
C ALA A 2 -1.65 16.19 5.90
N ALA A 3 -2.37 15.07 6.01
CA ALA A 3 -1.83 13.92 6.71
C ALA A 3 -0.52 13.58 6.00
N SER A 4 0.61 13.69 6.71
CA SER A 4 1.92 13.41 6.12
C SER A 4 1.87 12.05 5.44
N LEU A 5 2.36 11.93 4.20
CA LEU A 5 2.40 10.66 3.46
C LEU A 5 3.04 9.53 4.30
N THR A 6 3.97 9.89 5.18
CA THR A 6 4.56 8.99 6.18
C THR A 6 3.52 8.37 7.12
N VAL A 7 2.58 9.17 7.63
CA VAL A 7 1.48 8.68 8.49
C VAL A 7 0.53 7.79 7.70
N MET A 8 0.33 8.06 6.40
CA MET A 8 -0.44 7.17 5.52
C MET A 8 0.27 5.83 5.36
N VAL A 9 1.58 5.82 5.09
CA VAL A 9 2.40 4.60 5.00
C VAL A 9 2.30 3.77 6.28
N GLU A 10 2.47 4.39 7.44
CA GLU A 10 2.37 3.68 8.73
C GLU A 10 1.01 3.03 8.94
N LYS A 11 -0.08 3.73 8.59
CA LYS A 11 -1.44 3.19 8.69
C LYS A 11 -1.68 2.04 7.71
N ILE A 12 -1.18 2.14 6.49
CA ILE A 12 -1.35 1.11 5.46
C ILE A 12 -0.53 -0.14 5.82
N ASN A 13 0.67 0.04 6.38
CA ASN A 13 1.52 -1.07 6.81
C ASN A 13 0.91 -1.90 7.95
N GLN A 14 -0.05 -1.34 8.69
CA GLN A 14 -0.80 -2.07 9.73
C GLN A 14 -1.99 -2.88 9.18
N ILE A 15 -2.32 -2.77 7.89
CA ILE A 15 -3.40 -3.53 7.28
C ILE A 15 -2.95 -5.00 7.14
N ALA A 16 -3.68 -5.91 7.80
CA ALA A 16 -3.47 -7.34 7.61
C ALA A 16 -3.62 -7.71 6.12
N GLY A 17 -2.56 -8.32 5.57
CA GLY A 17 -2.43 -8.65 4.14
C GLY A 17 -1.52 -7.70 3.35
N VAL A 18 -1.11 -6.56 3.94
CA VAL A 18 -0.03 -5.74 3.40
C VAL A 18 1.30 -6.35 3.79
N ILE A 19 2.13 -6.65 2.79
CA ILE A 19 3.49 -7.17 2.97
C ILE A 19 4.46 -6.01 3.19
N GLN A 20 4.29 -4.95 2.39
CA GLN A 20 5.18 -3.80 2.37
C GLN A 20 4.48 -2.55 1.87
N THR A 21 4.89 -1.42 2.41
CA THR A 21 4.52 -0.08 1.97
C THR A 21 5.77 0.78 1.83
N SER A 22 5.88 1.54 0.75
CA SER A 22 6.98 2.46 0.50
C SER A 22 6.48 3.77 -0.10
N LEU A 23 7.26 4.85 0.08
CA LEU A 23 7.02 6.12 -0.59
C LEU A 23 7.74 6.11 -1.94
N LEU A 24 7.02 6.46 -2.99
CA LEU A 24 7.53 6.65 -4.33
C LEU A 24 7.21 8.08 -4.77
N GLY A 25 8.04 9.03 -4.34
CA GLY A 25 7.80 10.46 -4.57
C GLY A 25 6.56 10.94 -3.82
N ASP A 26 5.52 11.32 -4.57
CA ASP A 26 4.20 11.73 -4.09
C ASP A 26 3.19 10.57 -3.99
N LEU A 27 3.61 9.35 -4.36
CA LEU A 27 2.78 8.14 -4.32
C LEU A 27 3.16 7.23 -3.15
N VAL A 28 2.21 6.41 -2.73
CA VAL A 28 2.45 5.30 -1.80
C VAL A 28 2.38 3.99 -2.59
N HIS A 29 3.48 3.27 -2.64
CA HIS A 29 3.52 1.94 -3.22
C HIS A 29 3.19 0.90 -2.15
N VAL A 30 2.32 -0.06 -2.47
CA VAL A 30 1.82 -1.06 -1.52
C VAL A 30 1.91 -2.43 -2.18
N ILE A 31 2.62 -3.35 -1.53
CA ILE A 31 2.69 -4.76 -1.91
C ILE A 31 1.77 -5.52 -0.95
N ILE A 32 0.83 -6.28 -1.51
CA ILE A 32 -0.12 -7.10 -0.76
C ILE A 32 0.05 -8.57 -1.06
N ASP A 33 -0.30 -9.42 -0.09
CA ASP A 33 -0.51 -10.84 -0.33
C ASP A 33 -1.92 -11.06 -0.89
N PRO A 34 -2.08 -11.46 -2.16
CA PRO A 34 -3.38 -11.67 -2.77
C PRO A 34 -4.19 -12.81 -2.12
N LYS A 35 -3.56 -13.68 -1.32
CA LYS A 35 -4.26 -14.70 -0.52
C LYS A 35 -4.83 -14.15 0.77
N ALA A 36 -4.27 -13.06 1.29
CA ALA A 36 -4.67 -12.45 2.55
C ALA A 36 -5.63 -11.27 2.36
N ILE A 37 -5.48 -10.52 1.26
CA ILE A 37 -6.35 -9.38 0.95
C ILE A 37 -6.48 -9.19 -0.56
N SER A 38 -7.71 -8.99 -1.04
CA SER A 38 -7.95 -8.63 -2.44
C SER A 38 -7.85 -7.11 -2.66
N HIS A 39 -7.72 -6.70 -3.93
CA HIS A 39 -7.70 -5.30 -4.33
C HIS A 39 -8.92 -4.52 -3.80
N ASP A 40 -10.13 -5.06 -3.96
CA ASP A 40 -11.37 -4.43 -3.52
C ASP A 40 -11.43 -4.31 -1.98
N GLN A 41 -10.95 -5.34 -1.26
CA GLN A 41 -10.90 -5.32 0.20
C GLN A 41 -9.89 -4.28 0.71
N LEU A 42 -8.76 -4.14 0.03
CA LEU A 42 -7.77 -3.10 0.33
C LEU A 42 -8.39 -1.72 0.13
N GLN A 43 -9.07 -1.49 -0.99
CA GLN A 43 -9.74 -0.23 -1.28
C GLN A 43 -10.76 0.14 -0.19
N VAL A 44 -11.61 -0.81 0.23
CA VAL A 44 -12.57 -0.58 1.33
C VAL A 44 -11.86 -0.21 2.63
N LYS A 45 -10.77 -0.91 3.00
CA LYS A 45 -10.01 -0.60 4.22
C LYS A 45 -9.33 0.77 4.17
N LEU A 46 -8.78 1.14 3.01
CA LEU A 46 -8.17 2.46 2.82
C LEU A 46 -9.20 3.59 2.94
N SER A 47 -10.41 3.40 2.41
CA SER A 47 -11.52 4.34 2.60
C SER A 47 -11.94 4.46 4.07
N GLN A 48 -11.99 3.35 4.80
CA GLN A 48 -12.31 3.33 6.24
C GLN A 48 -11.24 4.03 7.10
N LEU A 49 -9.98 4.04 6.66
CA LEU A 49 -8.89 4.76 7.35
C LEU A 49 -8.98 6.29 7.21
N GLY A 50 -9.98 6.80 6.49
CA GLY A 50 -10.20 8.22 6.28
C GLY A 50 -9.12 8.84 5.38
N LEU A 51 -8.49 8.04 4.53
CA LEU A 51 -7.43 8.45 3.61
C LEU A 51 -7.99 9.22 2.39
N GLY A 52 -8.97 10.10 2.56
CA GLY A 52 -9.49 10.99 1.51
C GLY A 52 -9.88 10.31 0.18
N GLU A 53 -9.86 11.08 -0.90
CA GLU A 53 -9.90 10.54 -2.27
C GLU A 53 -8.51 10.03 -2.63
N PHE A 54 -8.39 8.71 -2.81
CA PHE A 54 -7.19 8.06 -3.32
C PHE A 54 -7.54 7.25 -4.56
N SER A 55 -6.63 7.25 -5.54
CA SER A 55 -6.71 6.35 -6.68
C SER A 55 -5.82 5.15 -6.38
N LEU A 56 -6.38 3.94 -6.48
CA LEU A 56 -5.58 2.72 -6.43
C LEU A 56 -5.46 2.16 -7.85
N SER A 57 -4.23 1.96 -8.28
CA SER A 57 -3.92 1.37 -9.57
C SER A 57 -3.05 0.15 -9.34
N ALA A 58 -3.34 -0.95 -10.04
CA ALA A 58 -2.43 -2.07 -10.08
C ALA A 58 -1.13 -1.62 -10.74
N GLY A 59 -0.04 -1.61 -9.98
CA GLY A 59 1.29 -1.40 -10.52
C GLY A 59 1.73 -2.61 -11.34
N GLU A 60 2.56 -2.39 -12.36
CA GLU A 60 3.31 -3.48 -12.96
C GLU A 60 4.37 -3.95 -11.96
N ILE A 61 4.56 -5.28 -11.85
CA ILE A 61 5.61 -5.84 -11.00
C ILE A 61 6.96 -5.40 -11.57
N THR A 62 7.71 -4.63 -10.81
CA THR A 62 9.06 -4.22 -11.19
C THR A 62 10.11 -5.20 -10.66
N LEU A 63 11.32 -5.18 -11.24
CA LEU A 63 12.44 -5.95 -10.70
C LEU A 63 12.78 -5.54 -9.27
N GLU A 64 12.59 -4.26 -8.93
CA GLU A 64 12.81 -3.74 -7.57
C GLU A 64 11.87 -4.39 -6.56
N ASP A 65 10.62 -4.63 -6.93
CA ASP A 65 9.65 -5.35 -6.09
C ASP A 65 10.07 -6.80 -5.84
N VAL A 66 10.61 -7.47 -6.87
CA VAL A 66 11.15 -8.82 -6.74
C VAL A 66 12.38 -8.83 -5.82
N PHE A 67 13.32 -7.90 -6.00
CA PHE A 67 14.52 -7.80 -5.14
C PHE A 67 14.16 -7.52 -3.67
N MET A 68 13.21 -6.62 -3.43
CA MET A 68 12.73 -6.32 -2.08
C MET A 68 12.00 -7.50 -1.46
N SER A 69 11.27 -8.31 -2.24
CA SER A 69 10.61 -9.52 -1.74
C SER A 69 11.56 -10.64 -1.32
N LEU A 70 12.75 -10.73 -1.94
CA LEU A 70 13.73 -11.80 -1.72
C LEU A 70 14.71 -11.55 -0.57
N THR A 71 14.77 -10.31 -0.07
CA THR A 71 15.69 -9.91 1.00
C THR A 71 15.06 -9.93 2.40
N ARG A 72 13.88 -10.56 2.53
CA ARG A 72 13.13 -10.70 3.79
C ARG A 72 13.12 -12.12 4.33
#